data_AF-A0AAD3MU15-F1
#
_entry.id   AF-A0AAD3MU15-F1
#
_cell.length_a   1.000
_cell.length_b   1.000
_cell.length_c   1.000
_cell.angle_alpha   90.00
_cell.angle_beta   90.00
_cell.angle_gamma   90.00
#
_symmetry.space_group_name_H-M   'P 1'
#
loop_
_entity.id
_entity.type
_entity.pdbx_description
1 polymer ?
#
loop_
_entity_poly.entity_id
_entity_poly.type
_entity_poly.pdbx_seq_one_letter_code
_entity_poly.pdbx_strand_id
1 'polypeptide(L)'
;FCEWLSTPVMCKWAGPIIDLLLEHVGHVQLCSKLTELLDSREEWITIKRKSLSPRPLVHLCRLRIRTQMGRHRLKSLTSLPLPDRVIRYLSLAD
;
A
#
# COMPACT_ATOMS: atom_id res chain seq x y z
N PHE A 1 14.49 1.80 -7.80
CA PHE A 1 13.79 1.18 -6.66
C PHE A 1 14.01 -0.33 -6.62
N CYS A 2 13.51 -1.09 -7.61
CA CYS A 2 13.60 -2.55 -7.59
C CYS A 2 15.03 -3.08 -7.47
N GLU A 3 15.99 -2.51 -8.21
CA GLU A 3 17.42 -2.88 -8.08
C GLU A 3 17.96 -2.70 -6.66
N TRP A 4 17.65 -1.56 -6.04
CA TRP A 4 18.07 -1.26 -4.68
C TRP A 4 17.44 -2.23 -3.67
N LEU A 5 16.14 -2.51 -3.81
CA LEU A 5 15.41 -3.41 -2.90
C LEU A 5 15.89 -4.87 -3.01
N SER A 6 16.41 -5.27 -4.17
CA SER A 6 16.97 -6.60 -4.42
C SER A 6 18.43 -6.77 -4.00
N THR A 7 19.09 -5.73 -3.48
CA THR A 7 20.46 -5.87 -2.96
C THR A 7 20.50 -6.81 -1.74
N PRO A 8 21.62 -7.50 -1.46
CA PRO A 8 21.72 -8.44 -0.33
C PRO A 8 21.41 -7.84 1.04
N VAL A 9 21.68 -6.54 1.19
CA VAL A 9 21.40 -5.77 2.42
C VAL A 9 19.90 -5.51 2.55
N MET A 10 19.25 -5.12 1.45
CA MET A 10 17.85 -4.69 1.48
C MET A 10 16.84 -5.79 1.25
N CYS A 11 17.24 -6.89 0.62
CA CYS A 11 16.32 -7.93 0.20
C CYS A 11 15.52 -8.50 1.37
N LYS A 12 16.12 -8.57 2.58
CA LYS A 12 15.46 -9.01 3.83
C LYS A 12 14.28 -8.14 4.25
N TRP A 13 14.21 -6.90 3.79
CA TRP A 13 13.14 -5.93 4.09
C TRP A 13 12.14 -5.78 2.94
N ALA A 14 12.32 -6.51 1.84
CA ALA A 14 11.51 -6.35 0.65
C ALA A 14 10.03 -6.61 0.90
N GLY A 15 9.68 -7.71 1.58
CA GLY A 15 8.30 -8.02 1.94
C GLY A 15 7.61 -6.86 2.68
N PRO A 16 8.07 -6.47 3.88
CA PRO A 16 7.47 -5.38 4.65
C PRO A 16 7.38 -4.05 3.90
N ILE A 17 8.43 -3.69 3.14
CA ILE A 17 8.43 -2.45 2.34
C ILE A 17 7.37 -2.52 1.23
N ILE A 18 7.29 -3.63 0.50
CA ILE A 18 6.29 -3.81 -0.55
C ILE A 18 4.88 -3.81 0.05
N ASP A 19 4.66 -4.46 1.18
CA ASP A 19 3.36 -4.51 1.84
C ASP A 19 2.86 -3.12 2.25
N LEU A 20 3.75 -2.28 2.78
CA LEU A 20 3.49 -0.88 3.10
C LEU A 20 3.17 -0.05 1.84
N LEU A 21 3.96 -0.22 0.77
CA LEU A 21 3.70 0.49 -0.50
C LEU A 21 2.35 0.10 -1.08
N LEU A 22 1.98 -1.18 -0.96
CA LEU A 22 0.69 -1.71 -1.36
C LEU A 22 -0.48 -1.07 -0.58
N GLU A 23 -0.29 -0.50 0.60
CA GLU A 23 -1.34 0.27 1.30
C GLU A 23 -1.58 1.68 0.70
N HIS A 24 -0.74 2.11 -0.24
CA HIS A 24 -0.74 3.46 -0.80
C HIS A 24 -0.97 3.53 -2.31
N VAL A 25 -1.09 2.38 -2.96
CA VAL A 25 -1.31 2.27 -4.40
C VAL A 25 -2.56 1.45 -4.70
N GLY A 26 -3.15 1.70 -5.88
CA GLY A 26 -4.29 0.94 -6.38
C GLY A 26 -3.85 -0.42 -6.92
N HIS A 27 -4.18 -0.70 -8.18
CA HIS A 27 -3.64 -1.85 -8.87
C HIS A 27 -2.23 -1.55 -9.40
N VAL A 28 -1.24 -2.35 -8.98
CA VAL A 28 0.15 -2.25 -9.43
C VAL A 28 0.65 -3.65 -9.70
N GLN A 29 1.26 -3.84 -10.88
CA GLN A 29 1.97 -5.07 -11.22
C GLN A 29 3.42 -4.94 -10.75
N LEU A 30 3.87 -5.89 -9.94
CA LEU A 30 5.28 -5.96 -9.55
C LEU A 30 6.12 -6.43 -10.74
N CYS A 31 7.34 -5.91 -10.86
CA CYS A 31 8.27 -6.45 -11.86
C CYS A 31 8.73 -7.86 -11.45
N SER A 32 9.18 -8.64 -12.44
CA SER A 32 9.63 -10.03 -12.25
C SER A 32 10.61 -10.19 -11.09
N LYS A 33 11.62 -9.31 -11.01
CA LYS A 33 12.64 -9.33 -9.95
C LYS A 33 12.07 -9.21 -8.54
N LEU A 34 11.06 -8.35 -8.33
CA LEU A 34 10.40 -8.24 -7.01
C LEU A 34 9.45 -9.41 -6.75
N THR A 35 8.80 -9.93 -7.79
CA THR A 35 7.96 -11.13 -7.68
C THR A 35 8.78 -12.35 -7.26
N GLU A 36 9.93 -12.60 -7.89
CA GLU A 36 10.87 -13.66 -7.53
C GLU A 36 11.40 -13.48 -6.10
N LEU A 37 11.67 -12.23 -5.70
CA LEU A 37 12.11 -11.94 -4.34
C LEU A 37 11.02 -12.29 -3.31
N LEU A 38 9.75 -12.00 -3.61
CA LEU A 38 8.63 -12.41 -2.77
C LEU A 38 8.44 -13.94 -2.74
N ASP A 39 8.73 -14.63 -3.85
CA ASP A 39 8.64 -16.10 -3.93
C ASP A 39 9.76 -16.82 -3.16
N SER A 40 10.88 -16.14 -2.91
CA SER A 40 12.01 -16.73 -2.20
C SER A 40 11.72 -17.04 -0.72
N ARG A 41 10.61 -16.52 -0.15
CA ARG A 41 10.25 -16.69 1.25
C ARG A 41 8.77 -16.96 1.45
N GLU A 42 8.47 -18.04 2.17
CA GLU A 42 7.09 -18.45 2.49
C GLU A 42 6.34 -17.37 3.29
N GLU A 43 7.05 -16.63 4.15
CA GLU A 43 6.51 -15.55 4.97
C GLU A 43 5.90 -14.39 4.14
N TRP A 44 6.24 -14.29 2.86
CA TRP A 44 5.80 -13.20 1.96
C TRP A 44 4.71 -13.60 0.97
N ILE A 45 4.21 -14.84 1.04
CA ILE A 45 3.12 -15.33 0.18
C ILE A 45 1.87 -14.44 0.27
N THR A 46 1.53 -13.97 1.47
CA THR A 46 0.37 -13.09 1.69
C THR A 46 0.53 -11.74 0.98
N ILE A 47 1.75 -11.21 0.96
CA ILE A 47 2.13 -9.94 0.31
C ILE A 47 2.06 -10.10 -1.22
N LYS A 48 2.59 -11.20 -1.75
CA LYS A 48 2.45 -11.54 -3.17
C LYS A 48 0.98 -11.70 -3.57
N ARG A 49 0.18 -12.41 -2.77
CA ARG A 49 -1.26 -12.54 -3.05
C ARG A 49 -1.96 -11.18 -3.04
N LYS A 50 -1.59 -10.28 -2.14
CA LYS A 50 -2.10 -8.90 -2.08
C LYS A 50 -1.73 -8.06 -3.31
N SER A 51 -0.56 -8.28 -3.91
CA SER A 51 -0.16 -7.59 -5.14
C SER A 51 -0.89 -8.10 -6.40
N LEU A 52 -1.24 -9.39 -6.43
CA LEU A 52 -1.93 -10.02 -7.55
C LEU A 52 -3.46 -9.87 -7.50
N SER A 53 -4.03 -9.73 -6.31
CA SER A 53 -5.48 -9.60 -6.14
C SER A 53 -5.97 -8.19 -6.51
N PRO A 54 -7.14 -8.07 -7.18
CA PRO A 54 -7.84 -6.80 -7.25
C PRO A 54 -8.05 -6.22 -5.85
N ARG A 55 -7.84 -4.91 -5.69
CA ARG A 55 -8.00 -4.25 -4.40
C ARG A 55 -9.49 -4.03 -4.09
N PRO A 56 -9.89 -4.17 -2.81
CA PRO A 56 -11.26 -3.86 -2.42
C PRO A 56 -11.67 -2.45 -2.82
N LEU A 57 -12.93 -2.26 -3.21
CA LEU A 57 -13.45 -0.94 -3.60
C LEU A 57 -13.21 0.12 -2.53
N VAL A 58 -13.34 -0.25 -1.25
CA VAL A 58 -13.09 0.64 -0.10
C VAL A 58 -11.68 1.23 -0.12
N HIS A 59 -10.67 0.43 -0.49
CA HIS A 59 -9.29 0.89 -0.64
C HIS A 59 -9.15 1.86 -1.81
N LEU A 60 -9.72 1.52 -2.97
CA LEU A 60 -9.68 2.37 -4.16
C LEU A 60 -10.38 3.72 -3.92
N CYS A 61 -11.52 3.70 -3.21
CA CYS A 61 -12.21 4.91 -2.77
C CYS A 61 -11.33 5.77 -1.86
N ARG A 62 -10.65 5.17 -0.86
CA ARG A 62 -9.71 5.88 0.02
C ARG A 62 -8.61 6.57 -0.78
N LEU A 63 -7.99 5.86 -1.73
CA LEU A 63 -6.97 6.45 -2.60
C LEU A 63 -7.53 7.64 -3.38
N ARG A 64 -8.68 7.46 -4.04
CA ARG A 64 -9.30 8.51 -4.84
C ARG A 64 -9.61 9.76 -4.01
N ILE A 65 -10.18 9.58 -2.82
CA ILE A 65 -10.48 10.69 -1.88
C ILE A 65 -9.18 11.39 -1.47
N ARG A 66 -8.16 10.64 -1.03
CA ARG A 66 -6.86 11.21 -0.61
C ARG A 66 -6.17 11.97 -1.74
N THR A 67 -6.21 11.46 -2.97
CA THR A 67 -5.67 12.16 -4.15
C THR A 67 -6.40 13.47 -4.41
N GLN A 68 -7.73 13.50 -4.31
CA GLN A 68 -8.53 14.70 -4.57
C GLN A 68 -8.40 15.76 -3.47
N MET A 69 -8.29 15.33 -2.21
CA MET A 69 -8.12 16.25 -1.09
C MET A 69 -6.69 16.80 -1.01
N GLY A 70 -5.70 16.01 -1.39
CA GLY A 70 -4.30 16.33 -1.18
C GLY A 70 -3.90 16.30 0.31
N ARG A 71 -2.59 16.39 0.56
CA ARG A 71 -2.01 16.24 1.91
C ARG A 71 -2.52 17.26 2.93
N HIS A 72 -2.68 18.52 2.53
CA HIS A 72 -3.04 19.59 3.45
C HIS A 72 -4.50 19.49 3.92
N ARG A 73 -5.43 19.12 3.04
CA ARG A 73 -6.86 19.09 3.37
C ARG A 73 -7.29 17.81 4.09
N LEU A 74 -6.45 16.77 4.12
CA LEU A 74 -6.70 15.55 4.89
C LEU A 74 -6.92 15.84 6.39
N LYS A 75 -6.25 16.85 6.93
CA LYS A 75 -6.45 17.30 8.33
C LYS A 75 -7.86 17.83 8.59
N SER A 76 -8.56 18.29 7.55
CA SER A 76 -9.92 18.81 7.63
C SER A 76 -10.99 17.71 7.51
N LEU A 77 -10.62 16.43 7.40
CA LEU A 77 -11.59 15.33 7.39
C LEU A 77 -12.48 15.32 8.64
N THR A 78 -11.95 15.74 9.78
CA THR A 78 -12.65 15.82 11.07
C THR A 78 -13.78 16.85 11.08
N SER A 79 -13.79 17.81 10.14
CA SER A 79 -14.87 18.79 10.03
C SER A 79 -16.00 18.34 9.10
N LEU A 80 -15.87 17.19 8.43
CA LEU A 80 -16.93 16.64 7.58
C LEU A 80 -17.92 15.83 8.42
N PRO A 81 -19.21 15.78 8.04
CA PRO A 81 -20.22 14.96 8.71
C PRO A 81 -20.07 13.48 8.32
N LEU A 82 -18.90 12.90 8.58
CA LEU A 82 -18.57 11.50 8.31
C LEU A 82 -18.45 10.73 9.62
N PRO A 83 -18.77 9.42 9.65
CA PRO A 83 -18.52 8.60 10.82
C PRO A 83 -17.02 8.55 11.18
N ASP A 84 -16.71 8.56 12.48
CA ASP A 84 -15.32 8.53 12.99
C ASP A 84 -14.48 7.38 12.45
N ARG A 85 -15.11 6.23 12.19
CA ARG A 85 -14.43 5.07 11.61
C ARG A 85 -13.93 5.36 10.19
N VAL A 86 -14.72 6.09 9.40
CA VAL A 86 -14.36 6.48 8.03
C VAL A 86 -13.29 7.56 8.07
N ILE A 87 -13.42 8.56 8.96
CA ILE A 87 -12.40 9.59 9.17
C ILE A 87 -11.06 8.94 9.53
N ARG A 88 -11.04 8.02 10.50
CA ARG A 88 -9.82 7.27 10.86
C ARG A 88 -9.25 6.49 9.70
N TYR A 89 -10.08 5.75 8.95
CA TYR A 89 -9.62 4.98 7.80
C TYR A 89 -9.00 5.86 6.70
N LEU A 90 -9.60 7.02 6.42
CA LEU A 90 -9.07 7.97 5.44
C LEU A 90 -7.83 8.71 5.93
N SER A 91 -7.74 8.98 7.24
CA SER A 91 -6.63 9.70 7.88
C SER A 91 -5.40 8.82 8.10
N LEU A 92 -5.58 7.54 8.40
CA LEU A 92 -4.47 6.62 8.68
C LEU A 92 -3.43 6.72 7.56
N ALA A 93 -2.24 7.16 7.96
CA ALA A 93 -1.01 7.20 7.22
C ALA A 93 0.04 7.16 8.33
N ASP A 94 0.21 5.97 8.89
CA ASP A 94 1.36 5.66 9.73
C ASP A 94 2.49 5.19 8.80
#